data_AF-A0AAU6GNR6-F1
#
_entry.id   AF-A0AAU6GNR6-F1
#
_cell.length_a   1.000
_cell.length_b   1.000
_cell.length_c   1.000
_cell.angle_alpha   90.00
_cell.angle_beta   90.00
_cell.angle_gamma   90.00
#
_symmetry.space_group_name_H-M   'P 1'
#
loop_
_entity.id
_entity.type
_entity.pdbx_description
1 polymer ?
#
loop_
_entity_poly.entity_id
_entity_poly.type
_entity_poly.pdbx_seq_one_letter_code
_entity_poly.pdbx_strand_id
1 'polypeptide(L)'
;MATFAHITPARCTQLGSALSAAGLTWQDNGNQDRPELVTYTLTDPHGRRWTIDPATSNQITPSRPASLWQAACAAPFHRSDVLSARMAAAYIRDAPAAE
;
A
#
# COMPACT_ATOMS: atom_id res chain seq x y z
N MET A 1 -12.70 -17.67 -1.38
CA MET A 1 -12.82 -16.46 -0.55
C MET A 1 -11.45 -15.85 -0.41
N ALA A 2 -11.28 -14.57 -0.72
CA ALA A 2 -10.04 -13.87 -0.41
C ALA A 2 -9.93 -13.73 1.11
N THR A 3 -8.85 -14.24 1.70
CA THR A 3 -8.60 -14.14 3.14
C THR A 3 -7.52 -13.09 3.40
N PHE A 4 -7.69 -12.32 4.47
CA PHE A 4 -6.78 -11.25 4.87
C PHE A 4 -6.22 -11.44 6.29
N ALA A 5 -6.17 -12.68 6.78
CA ALA A 5 -5.74 -12.99 8.15
C ALA A 5 -4.29 -12.52 8.46
N HIS A 6 -3.48 -12.26 7.43
CA HIS A 6 -2.13 -11.71 7.53
C HIS A 6 -2.10 -10.18 7.75
N ILE A 7 -3.19 -9.47 7.46
CA ILE A 7 -3.31 -8.03 7.68
C ILE A 7 -3.78 -7.81 9.12
N THR A 8 -2.82 -7.59 10.00
CA THR A 8 -3.05 -7.24 11.41
C THR A 8 -2.88 -5.74 11.64
N PRO A 9 -3.40 -5.19 12.75
CA PRO A 9 -3.17 -3.79 13.12
C PRO A 9 -1.67 -3.43 13.14
N ALA A 10 -0.81 -4.35 13.56
CA ALA A 10 0.64 -4.16 13.53
C ALA A 10 1.19 -3.97 12.10
N ARG A 11 0.66 -4.69 11.11
CA ARG A 11 1.03 -4.50 9.69
C ARG A 11 0.53 -3.18 9.15
N CYS A 12 -0.67 -2.76 9.53
CA CYS A 12 -1.23 -1.45 9.22
C CYS A 12 -0.36 -0.32 9.77
N THR A 13 0.03 -0.39 11.05
CA THR A 13 0.95 0.57 11.68
C THR A 13 2.32 0.57 10.99
N GLN A 14 2.83 -0.60 10.59
CA GLN A 14 4.09 -0.71 9.85
C GLN A 14 4.02 -0.01 8.49
N LEU A 15 2.89 -0.12 7.78
CA LEU A 15 2.67 0.59 6.51
C LEU A 15 2.62 2.10 6.74
N GLY A 16 1.79 2.57 7.68
CA GLY A 16 1.68 3.99 7.99
C GLY A 16 3.03 4.60 8.40
N SER A 17 3.81 3.88 9.21
CA SER A 17 5.17 4.31 9.59
C SER A 17 6.12 4.40 8.40
N ALA A 18 6.05 3.45 7.47
CA ALA A 18 6.88 3.46 6.27
C ALA A 18 6.53 4.61 5.31
N LEU A 19 5.23 4.92 5.17
CA LEU A 19 4.74 6.04 4.38
C LEU A 19 5.18 7.39 4.97
N SER A 20 5.01 7.56 6.28
CA SER A 20 5.48 8.76 6.99
C SER A 20 7.01 8.92 6.90
N ALA A 21 7.77 7.83 7.03
CA ALA A 21 9.23 7.86 6.89
C ALA A 21 9.68 8.19 5.46
N ALA A 22 8.86 7.89 4.45
CA ALA A 22 9.10 8.28 3.07
C ALA A 22 8.74 9.75 2.79
N GLY A 23 8.12 10.45 3.74
CA GLY A 23 7.63 11.82 3.57
C GLY A 23 6.37 11.92 2.72
N LEU A 24 5.61 10.83 2.60
CA LEU A 24 4.36 10.79 1.83
C LEU A 24 3.19 11.20 2.73
N THR A 25 2.31 12.05 2.21
CA THR A 25 1.06 12.39 2.89
C THR A 25 0.04 11.30 2.62
N TRP A 26 -0.35 10.55 3.65
CA TRP A 26 -1.29 9.43 3.53
C TRP A 26 -2.45 9.55 4.51
N GLN A 27 -3.55 8.88 4.17
CA GLN A 27 -4.77 8.77 4.92
C GLN A 27 -5.31 7.35 4.75
N ASP A 28 -5.84 6.77 5.82
CA ASP A 28 -6.55 5.51 5.76
C ASP A 28 -8.06 5.73 5.82
N ASN A 29 -8.83 4.77 5.32
CA ASN A 29 -10.29 4.81 5.34
C ASN A 29 -10.89 4.50 6.74
N GLY A 30 -10.09 4.47 7.81
CA GLY A 30 -10.54 4.16 9.17
C GLY A 30 -10.92 2.69 9.40
N ASN A 31 -10.89 1.85 8.36
CA ASN A 31 -11.34 0.46 8.41
C ASN A 31 -10.25 -0.51 8.90
N GLN A 32 -9.33 -0.08 9.76
CA GLN A 32 -8.20 -0.92 10.21
C GLN A 32 -8.64 -2.21 10.92
N ASP A 33 -9.87 -2.24 11.46
CA ASP A 33 -10.52 -3.44 12.02
C ASP A 33 -11.01 -4.44 10.96
N ARG A 34 -11.22 -3.98 9.71
CA ARG A 34 -11.71 -4.78 8.59
C ARG A 34 -10.67 -4.80 7.48
N PRO A 35 -9.71 -5.73 7.52
CA PRO A 35 -8.61 -5.77 6.58
C PRO A 35 -9.05 -5.94 5.11
N GLU A 36 -10.23 -6.49 4.85
CA GLU A 36 -10.81 -6.59 3.50
C GLU A 36 -11.31 -5.25 2.93
N LEU A 37 -11.53 -4.24 3.79
CA LEU A 37 -12.01 -2.89 3.46
C LEU A 37 -10.96 -1.81 3.72
N VAL A 38 -9.77 -2.21 4.18
CA VAL A 38 -8.66 -1.29 4.38
C VAL A 38 -8.17 -0.82 3.02
N THR A 39 -8.23 0.49 2.81
CA THR A 39 -7.58 1.17 1.70
C THR A 39 -6.87 2.39 2.26
N TYR A 40 -5.63 2.59 1.83
CA TYR A 40 -4.86 3.78 2.15
C TYR A 40 -4.78 4.67 0.92
N THR A 41 -5.24 5.90 1.04
CA THR A 41 -5.09 6.94 0.02
C THR A 41 -3.91 7.82 0.38
N LEU A 42 -3.07 8.14 -0.59
CA LEU A 42 -1.93 9.01 -0.36
C LEU A 42 -1.64 9.89 -1.56
N THR A 43 -1.03 11.03 -1.29
CA THR A 43 -0.67 12.01 -2.30
C THR A 43 0.84 12.05 -2.39
N ASP A 44 1.36 11.73 -3.58
CA ASP A 44 2.81 11.79 -3.82
C ASP A 44 3.29 13.26 -3.94
N PRO A 45 4.61 13.53 -3.89
CA PRO A 45 5.15 14.89 -3.96
C PRO A 45 4.77 15.66 -5.23
N HIS A 46 4.42 14.96 -6.31
CA HIS A 46 3.95 15.54 -7.57
C HIS A 46 2.42 15.78 -7.59
N GLY A 47 1.72 15.53 -6.47
CA GLY A 47 0.29 15.78 -6.33
C GLY A 47 -0.62 14.68 -6.89
N ARG A 48 -0.10 13.51 -7.28
CA ARG A 48 -0.95 12.41 -7.76
C ARG A 48 -1.46 11.59 -6.60
N ARG A 49 -2.66 11.07 -6.77
CA ARG A 49 -3.33 10.21 -5.79
C ARG A 49 -2.99 8.74 -6.06
N TRP A 50 -2.50 8.10 -5.01
CA TRP A 50 -2.20 6.69 -4.94
C TRP A 50 -3.12 6.02 -3.93
N THR A 51 -3.50 4.80 -4.21
CA THR A 51 -4.19 3.90 -3.29
C THR A 51 -3.28 2.72 -2.98
N ILE A 52 -3.24 2.30 -1.72
CA ILE A 52 -2.62 1.04 -1.32
C ILE A 52 -3.71 0.16 -0.75
N ASP A 53 -3.84 -1.01 -1.35
CA ASP A 53 -4.77 -2.03 -0.93
C ASP A 53 -4.00 -3.27 -0.43
N PRO A 54 -4.53 -3.97 0.57
CA PRO A 54 -3.96 -5.21 1.03
C PRO A 54 -4.10 -6.29 -0.04
N ALA A 55 -3.03 -7.04 -0.25
CA ALA A 55 -3.03 -8.22 -1.10
C ALA A 55 -3.86 -9.33 -0.47
N THR A 56 -4.59 -10.05 -1.30
CA THR A 56 -5.31 -11.26 -0.89
C THR A 56 -4.32 -12.39 -0.61
N SER A 57 -4.67 -13.36 0.26
CA SER A 57 -3.80 -14.51 0.57
C SER A 57 -3.23 -15.22 -0.66
N ASN A 58 -4.00 -15.29 -1.75
CA ASN A 58 -3.57 -15.93 -3.00
C ASN A 58 -2.49 -15.16 -3.76
N GLN A 59 -2.34 -13.86 -3.50
CA GLN A 59 -1.30 -13.03 -4.13
C GLN A 59 0.00 -13.00 -3.30
N ILE A 60 -0.02 -13.53 -2.07
CA ILE A 60 1.17 -13.56 -1.22
C ILE A 60 2.02 -14.74 -1.60
N THR A 61 3.25 -14.44 -2.04
CA THR A 61 4.24 -15.48 -2.28
C THR A 61 4.82 -15.96 -0.94
N PRO A 62 4.89 -17.28 -0.67
CA PRO A 62 5.42 -17.79 0.60
C PRO A 62 6.89 -17.41 0.83
N SER A 63 7.66 -17.20 -0.24
CA SER A 63 9.04 -16.70 -0.18
C SER A 63 9.16 -15.23 0.26
N ARG A 64 8.05 -14.47 0.30
CA ARG A 64 8.01 -13.05 0.66
C ARG A 64 6.79 -12.74 1.54
N PRO A 65 6.75 -13.25 2.79
CA PRO A 65 5.58 -13.10 3.67
C PRO A 65 5.35 -11.65 4.15
N ALA A 66 6.33 -10.77 3.96
CA ALA A 66 6.20 -9.34 4.26
C ALA A 66 5.58 -8.53 3.10
N SER A 67 5.50 -9.12 1.89
CA SER A 67 4.87 -8.51 0.73
C SER A 67 3.37 -8.70 0.79
N LEU A 68 2.68 -7.67 1.30
CA LEU A 68 1.25 -7.71 1.61
C LEU A 68 0.48 -6.54 0.99
N TRP A 69 1.15 -5.60 0.32
CA TRP A 69 0.59 -4.32 -0.05
C TRP A 69 0.75 -4.08 -1.54
N GLN A 70 -0.31 -3.64 -2.20
CA GLN A 70 -0.29 -3.33 -3.61
C GLN A 70 -0.64 -1.86 -3.79
N ALA A 71 0.26 -1.10 -4.42
CA ALA A 71 0.03 0.30 -4.74
C ALA A 71 -0.61 0.43 -6.11
N ALA A 72 -1.55 1.35 -6.26
CA ALA A 72 -2.14 1.73 -7.53
C ALA A 72 -2.26 3.26 -7.62
N CYS A 73 -2.08 3.80 -8.81
CA CYS A 73 -2.33 5.20 -9.14
C CYS A 73 -3.42 5.23 -10.22
N ALA A 74 -4.39 6.13 -10.07
CA ALA A 74 -5.47 6.26 -11.05
C ALA A 74 -5.05 7.08 -12.29
N ALA A 75 -4.09 8.00 -12.14
CA ALA A 75 -3.67 8.91 -13.19
C ALA A 75 -2.17 9.24 -13.08
N PRO A 76 -1.32 8.67 -13.95
CA PRO A 76 -1.61 7.61 -14.94
C PRO A 76 -1.95 6.28 -14.26
N PHE A 77 -2.61 5.37 -14.98
CA PHE A 77 -2.97 4.05 -14.44
C PHE A 77 -1.70 3.21 -14.22
N HIS A 78 -1.20 3.24 -12.98
CA HIS A 78 -0.10 2.39 -12.54
C HIS A 78 -0.60 1.44 -11.46
N ARG A 79 -0.09 0.21 -11.49
CA ARG A 79 -0.30 -0.76 -10.41
C ARG A 79 1.02 -1.49 -10.18
N SER A 80 1.47 -1.49 -8.93
CA SER A 80 2.65 -2.24 -8.52
C SER A 80 2.30 -3.72 -8.33
N ASP A 81 3.32 -4.58 -8.32
CA ASP A 81 3.22 -5.90 -7.72
C ASP A 81 2.92 -5.81 -6.21
N VAL A 82 2.72 -6.97 -5.57
CA VAL A 82 2.60 -7.04 -4.12
C VAL A 82 3.97 -6.82 -3.48
N LEU A 83 4.07 -5.71 -2.77
CA LEU A 83 5.28 -5.20 -2.16
C LEU A 83 5.19 -5.23 -0.63
N SER A 84 6.36 -5.18 0.00
CA SER A 84 6.45 -4.91 1.44
C SER A 84 6.14 -3.44 1.72
N ALA A 85 5.68 -3.10 2.93
CA ALA A 85 5.32 -1.73 3.30
C ALA A 85 6.35 -0.67 2.89
N ARG A 86 7.64 -0.94 3.17
CA ARG A 86 8.75 -0.06 2.82
C ARG A 86 8.96 0.06 1.31
N MET A 87 8.80 -1.05 0.57
CA MET A 87 8.93 -1.04 -0.88
C MET A 87 7.76 -0.33 -1.55
N ALA A 88 6.54 -0.46 -1.03
CA ALA A 88 5.38 0.28 -1.53
C ALA A 88 5.58 1.79 -1.34
N ALA A 89 6.03 2.23 -0.16
CA ALA A 89 6.35 3.64 0.09
C ALA A 89 7.46 4.15 -0.82
N ALA A 90 8.53 3.37 -1.01
CA ALA A 90 9.62 3.73 -1.91
C ALA A 90 9.16 3.80 -3.38
N TYR A 91 8.36 2.82 -3.83
CA TYR A 91 7.83 2.76 -5.19
C TYR A 91 7.01 4.00 -5.53
N ILE A 92 6.14 4.45 -4.62
CA ILE A 92 5.29 5.63 -4.87
C ILE A 92 6.12 6.91 -4.84
N ARG A 93 7.10 7.00 -3.94
CA ARG A 93 8.02 8.14 -3.87
C ARG A 93 8.88 8.27 -5.13
N ASP A 94 9.34 7.15 -5.67
CA ASP A 94 10.24 7.08 -6.83
C ASP A 94 9.47 7.04 -8.16
N ALA A 95 8.14 6.93 -8.12
CA ALA A 95 7.32 6.86 -9.32
C ALA A 95 7.55 8.09 -10.21
N PRO A 96 8.05 7.93 -11.45
CA PRO A 96 8.39 9.06 -12.31
C PRO A 96 7.15 9.92 -12.53
N ALA A 97 7.30 11.25 -12.52
CA ALA A 97 6.22 12.16 -12.89
C ALA A 97 5.72 11.76 -14.30
N ALA A 98 4.40 11.64 -14.45
CA ALA A 98 3.85 11.42 -15.79
C ALA A 98 4.13 12.68 -16.60
N GLU A 99 4.90 12.53 -17.68
CA GLU A 99 5.19 13.58 -18.66
C GLU A 99 3.93 14.07 -19.38
#